data_AF-A0ABD6EVP4-F1
#
_entry.id   AF-A0ABD6EVP4-F1
#
_cell.length_a   1.000
_cell.length_b   1.000
_cell.length_c   1.000
_cell.angle_alpha   90.00
_cell.angle_beta   90.00
_cell.angle_gamma   90.00
#
_symmetry.space_group_name_H-M   'P 1'
#
loop_
_entity.id
_entity.type
_entity.pdbx_description
1 polymer ?
#
loop_
_entity_poly.entity_id
_entity_poly.type
_entity_poly.pdbx_seq_one_letter_code
_entity_poly.pdbx_strand_id
1 'polypeptide(L)'
;MPLYHKKEFEPQRVPDGLKPDDKVFFLPLTKEVFTSYDAFFHRLVALNSLVWTCSVTGKAGLTFEEALKSEKDAQETLESFPEYLETPILYLVKEYTMRGRLDDVVNDIYDFMRNRFFVGEEVSYFGEGRRKRVRILSVSYSGPEFTTSTFPGTNSVPNEKTKKRGELLIGESKNYSYTVQIIDADGGESDSGVREHVENDQLLRPKSSSSRAKLKLLLKNSCFLDTNRINVKKSLVTSNQLESVRWTDIFGGPMAVFPQTPAASRGRNNTAKTVTKETLSNNELDEVLVQNANGETASENTTPTKKKRGRPKGSTSSAKKEGDETNTTLPEDPEEKRRRKIEEKVDKKMKKIEKERLVKQKKEIAKQQEELQSLFQKARRVGVADVSAWEQKEKLLSAEDIAELRQAIKTAREQVRFVSTILISQGLYH
;
A
#
# COMPACT_ATOMS: atom_id res chain seq x y z
N MET A 1 -2.94 -12.14 -7.57
CA MET A 1 -2.25 -13.13 -6.73
C MET A 1 -0.94 -12.52 -6.25
N PRO A 2 -0.55 -12.73 -4.98
CA PRO A 2 0.65 -12.13 -4.42
C PRO A 2 1.92 -12.50 -5.18
N LEU A 3 2.87 -11.56 -5.21
CA LEU A 3 4.16 -11.77 -5.85
C LEU A 3 5.16 -12.36 -4.85
N TYR A 4 5.81 -13.46 -5.21
CA TYR A 4 6.89 -14.06 -4.45
C TYR A 4 8.23 -13.47 -4.93
N HIS A 5 8.97 -12.80 -4.05
CA HIS A 5 10.20 -12.06 -4.45
C HIS A 5 9.99 -11.13 -5.67
N LYS A 6 8.82 -10.46 -5.73
CA LYS A 6 8.41 -9.56 -6.83
C LYS A 6 8.21 -10.25 -8.19
N LYS A 7 8.13 -11.58 -8.22
CA LYS A 7 7.74 -12.36 -9.40
C LYS A 7 6.35 -12.92 -9.19
N GLU A 8 5.66 -13.18 -10.29
CA GLU A 8 4.40 -13.91 -10.24
C GLU A 8 4.61 -15.24 -9.52
N PHE A 9 3.78 -15.49 -8.52
CA PHE A 9 3.74 -16.77 -7.85
C PHE A 9 2.86 -17.69 -8.67
N GLU A 10 3.20 -18.97 -8.75
CA GLU A 10 2.35 -19.99 -9.34
C GLU A 10 2.31 -21.16 -8.35
N PRO A 11 1.12 -21.59 -7.90
CA PRO A 11 1.01 -22.75 -7.03
C PRO A 11 1.48 -24.00 -7.78
N GLN A 12 2.11 -24.93 -7.07
CA GLN A 12 2.52 -26.20 -7.66
C GLN A 12 1.29 -26.98 -8.12
N ARG A 13 1.40 -27.62 -9.30
CA ARG A 13 0.39 -28.55 -9.79
C ARG A 13 0.27 -29.76 -8.85
N VAL A 14 -0.94 -30.31 -8.77
CA VAL A 14 -1.18 -31.54 -8.01
C VAL A 14 -0.25 -32.64 -8.55
N PRO A 15 0.47 -33.37 -7.68
CA PRO A 15 1.33 -34.47 -8.12
C PRO A 15 0.57 -35.55 -8.91
N ASP A 16 1.16 -36.03 -9.99
CA ASP A 16 0.58 -37.08 -10.82
C ASP A 16 0.54 -38.43 -10.07
N GLY A 17 -0.47 -39.26 -10.38
CA GLY A 17 -0.55 -40.63 -9.88
C GLY A 17 -1.09 -40.79 -8.45
N LEU A 18 -1.62 -39.73 -7.85
CA LEU A 18 -2.29 -39.79 -6.55
C LEU A 18 -3.57 -40.63 -6.62
N LYS A 19 -3.68 -41.60 -5.70
CA LYS A 19 -4.89 -42.39 -5.48
C LYS A 19 -5.78 -41.70 -4.44
N PRO A 20 -7.11 -41.97 -4.44
CA PRO A 20 -8.04 -41.36 -3.48
C PRO A 20 -7.69 -41.58 -2.01
N ASP A 21 -7.05 -42.71 -1.68
CA ASP A 21 -6.69 -43.09 -0.30
C ASP A 21 -5.26 -42.67 0.09
N ASP A 22 -4.51 -42.01 -0.81
CA ASP A 22 -3.14 -41.59 -0.54
C ASP A 22 -3.12 -40.49 0.52
N LYS A 23 -2.29 -40.67 1.55
CA LYS A 23 -2.06 -39.66 2.58
C LYS A 23 -1.15 -38.57 2.02
N VAL A 24 -1.65 -37.35 2.02
CA VAL A 24 -0.95 -36.17 1.50
C VAL A 24 -0.92 -35.05 2.53
N PHE A 25 0.02 -34.13 2.36
CA PHE A 25 0.06 -32.87 3.09
C PHE A 25 -0.64 -31.80 2.24
N PHE A 26 -1.72 -31.22 2.76
CA PHE A 26 -2.50 -30.20 2.07
C PHE A 26 -2.23 -28.82 2.67
N LEU A 27 -2.04 -27.82 1.81
CA LEU A 27 -1.84 -26.43 2.21
C LEU A 27 -3.06 -25.57 1.84
N PRO A 28 -3.95 -25.25 2.80
CA PRO A 28 -5.26 -24.66 2.49
C PRO A 28 -5.22 -23.27 1.85
N LEU A 29 -4.15 -22.51 2.09
CA LEU A 29 -4.00 -21.14 1.59
C LEU A 29 -3.75 -21.09 0.08
N THR A 30 -2.85 -21.94 -0.42
CA THR A 30 -2.51 -22.02 -1.85
C THR A 30 -3.21 -23.16 -2.57
N LYS A 31 -3.95 -24.00 -1.84
CA LYS A 31 -4.60 -25.22 -2.34
C LYS A 31 -3.61 -26.23 -2.94
N GLU A 32 -2.35 -26.16 -2.53
CA GLU A 32 -1.31 -27.09 -2.96
C GLU A 32 -1.38 -28.41 -2.18
N VAL A 33 -1.02 -29.50 -2.86
CA VAL A 33 -0.95 -30.86 -2.31
C VAL A 33 0.49 -31.36 -2.45
N PHE A 34 1.03 -31.93 -1.38
CA PHE A 34 2.41 -32.44 -1.33
C PHE A 34 2.42 -33.88 -0.83
N THR A 35 3.24 -34.72 -1.47
CA THR A 35 3.51 -36.11 -1.03
C THR A 35 4.69 -36.21 -0.07
N SER A 36 5.55 -35.19 -0.03
CA SER A 36 6.70 -35.10 0.88
C SER A 36 6.49 -34.04 1.95
N TYR A 37 6.81 -34.40 3.19
CA TYR A 37 6.78 -33.47 4.32
C TYR A 37 7.76 -32.30 4.11
N ASP A 38 8.96 -32.55 3.60
CA ASP A 38 9.97 -31.51 3.40
C ASP A 38 9.50 -30.45 2.39
N ALA A 39 8.86 -30.89 1.30
CA ALA A 39 8.30 -29.98 0.29
C ALA A 39 7.16 -29.13 0.86
N PHE A 40 6.25 -29.76 1.62
CA PHE A 40 5.18 -29.07 2.35
C PHE A 40 5.74 -28.05 3.34
N PHE A 41 6.72 -28.44 4.15
CA PHE A 41 7.32 -27.59 5.17
C PHE A 41 8.05 -26.40 4.55
N HIS A 42 8.82 -26.61 3.47
CA HIS A 42 9.47 -25.53 2.73
C HIS A 42 8.45 -24.52 2.18
N ARG A 43 7.32 -25.00 1.62
CA ARG A 43 6.25 -24.11 1.17
C ARG A 43 5.63 -23.36 2.35
N LEU A 44 5.33 -24.03 3.45
CA LEU A 44 4.75 -23.41 4.65
C LEU A 44 5.65 -22.31 5.20
N VAL A 45 6.97 -22.54 5.27
CA VAL A 45 7.95 -21.53 5.69
C VAL A 45 7.97 -20.35 4.69
N ALA A 46 7.91 -20.61 3.39
CA ALA A 46 7.87 -19.57 2.38
C ALA A 46 6.61 -18.69 2.49
N LEU A 47 5.42 -19.27 2.71
CA LEU A 47 4.18 -18.51 2.89
C LEU A 47 4.21 -17.61 4.13
N ASN A 48 4.86 -18.07 5.21
CA ASN A 48 5.01 -17.32 6.46
C ASN A 48 6.19 -16.34 6.48
N SER A 49 7.03 -16.34 5.44
CA SER A 49 8.18 -15.44 5.33
C SER A 49 7.76 -14.07 4.79
N LEU A 50 8.42 -12.99 5.23
CA LEU A 50 8.15 -11.60 4.80
C LEU A 50 8.75 -11.26 3.43
N VAL A 51 8.54 -12.14 2.44
CA VAL A 51 9.12 -12.04 1.09
C VAL A 51 8.06 -11.77 0.01
N TRP A 52 6.80 -11.64 0.43
CA TRP A 52 5.67 -11.41 -0.46
C TRP A 52 5.44 -9.93 -0.71
N THR A 53 4.89 -9.64 -1.88
CA THR A 53 4.47 -8.30 -2.29
C THR A 53 3.04 -8.37 -2.81
N CYS A 54 2.18 -7.50 -2.32
CA CYS A 54 0.83 -7.33 -2.87
C CYS A 54 0.94 -6.84 -4.32
N SER A 55 0.38 -7.54 -5.29
CA SER A 55 0.46 -7.16 -6.71
C SER A 55 -0.25 -5.85 -7.02
N VAL A 56 -1.38 -5.58 -6.35
CA VAL A 56 -2.23 -4.40 -6.57
C VAL A 56 -1.63 -3.13 -5.95
N THR A 57 -1.21 -3.18 -4.68
CA THR A 57 -0.63 -2.01 -3.97
C THR A 57 0.87 -1.90 -4.16
N GLY A 58 1.57 -2.99 -4.48
CA GLY A 58 3.04 -3.13 -4.46
C GLY A 58 3.67 -3.03 -3.08
N LYS A 59 2.88 -3.11 -2.00
CA LYS A 59 3.41 -3.18 -0.63
C LYS A 59 4.20 -4.49 -0.48
N ALA A 60 5.48 -4.38 -0.18
CA ALA A 60 6.40 -5.50 0.01
C ALA A 60 6.64 -5.81 1.49
N GLY A 61 7.33 -6.92 1.76
CA GLY A 61 7.67 -7.33 3.13
C GLY A 61 6.47 -7.90 3.88
N LEU A 62 5.57 -8.57 3.16
CA LEU A 62 4.36 -9.20 3.68
C LEU A 62 4.54 -10.71 3.75
N THR A 63 3.75 -11.38 4.58
CA THR A 63 3.48 -12.82 4.40
C THR A 63 2.50 -13.02 3.24
N PHE A 64 2.31 -14.27 2.80
CA PHE A 64 1.35 -14.57 1.74
C PHE A 64 -0.07 -14.15 2.10
N GLU A 65 -0.51 -14.47 3.33
CA GLU A 65 -1.84 -14.13 3.83
C GLU A 65 -2.04 -12.62 3.97
N GLU A 66 -1.05 -11.90 4.48
CA GLU A 66 -1.08 -10.43 4.55
C GLU A 66 -1.15 -9.79 3.16
N ALA A 67 -0.43 -10.36 2.19
CA ALA A 67 -0.48 -9.90 0.81
C ALA A 67 -1.84 -10.17 0.17
N LEU A 68 -2.45 -11.34 0.40
CA LEU A 68 -3.82 -11.65 -0.05
C LEU A 68 -4.84 -10.67 0.53
N LYS A 69 -4.78 -10.42 1.85
CA LYS A 69 -5.65 -9.44 2.49
C LYS A 69 -5.46 -8.04 1.88
N SER A 70 -4.20 -7.63 1.69
CA SER A 70 -3.89 -6.34 1.06
C SER A 70 -4.37 -6.26 -0.38
N GLU A 71 -4.39 -7.34 -1.15
CA GLU A 71 -4.94 -7.38 -2.51
C GLU A 71 -6.47 -7.21 -2.47
N LYS A 72 -7.14 -7.93 -1.58
CA LYS A 72 -8.59 -7.83 -1.40
C LYS A 72 -9.02 -6.42 -1.01
N ASP A 73 -8.42 -5.85 0.04
CA ASP A 73 -8.76 -4.49 0.51
C ASP A 73 -8.50 -3.44 -0.59
N ALA A 74 -7.46 -3.62 -1.39
CA ALA A 74 -7.13 -2.75 -2.51
C ALA A 74 -8.12 -2.88 -3.67
N GLN A 75 -8.57 -4.09 -3.96
CA GLN A 75 -9.57 -4.36 -4.99
C GLN A 75 -10.92 -3.73 -4.61
N GLU A 76 -11.39 -3.91 -3.37
CA GLU A 76 -12.60 -3.25 -2.86
C GLU A 76 -12.48 -1.71 -2.92
N THR A 77 -11.28 -1.18 -2.68
CA THR A 77 -11.01 0.26 -2.80
C THR A 77 -11.08 0.77 -4.25
N LEU A 78 -10.62 -0.03 -5.21
CA LEU A 78 -10.69 0.28 -6.64
C LEU A 78 -12.14 0.18 -7.15
N GLU A 79 -12.87 -0.84 -6.75
CA GLU A 79 -14.28 -1.04 -7.13
C GLU A 79 -15.20 0.04 -6.56
N SER A 80 -14.88 0.57 -5.38
CA SER A 80 -15.60 1.70 -4.78
C SER A 80 -15.09 3.07 -5.23
N PHE A 81 -14.17 3.14 -6.20
CA PHE A 81 -13.70 4.40 -6.75
C PHE A 81 -14.82 5.05 -7.58
N PRO A 82 -15.11 6.36 -7.41
CA PRO A 82 -16.22 6.96 -8.14
C PRO A 82 -15.97 7.04 -9.64
N GLU A 83 -16.91 6.50 -10.41
CA GLU A 83 -16.86 6.44 -11.87
C GLU A 83 -16.73 7.84 -12.49
N TYR A 84 -17.45 8.84 -11.96
CA TYR A 84 -17.39 10.23 -12.41
C TYR A 84 -16.01 10.90 -12.23
N LEU A 85 -15.08 10.30 -11.49
CA LEU A 85 -13.71 10.79 -11.36
C LEU A 85 -12.72 10.02 -12.24
N GLU A 86 -13.00 8.76 -12.56
CA GLU A 86 -12.06 7.91 -13.29
C GLU A 86 -11.74 8.48 -14.67
N THR A 87 -12.75 8.74 -15.50
CA THR A 87 -12.57 9.26 -16.85
C THR A 87 -11.83 10.61 -16.87
N PRO A 88 -12.22 11.64 -16.08
CA PRO A 88 -11.45 12.88 -15.97
C PRO A 88 -10.00 12.69 -15.58
N ILE A 89 -9.72 11.86 -14.58
CA ILE A 89 -8.35 11.63 -14.08
C ILE A 89 -7.50 10.96 -15.17
N LEU A 90 -8.01 9.90 -15.80
CA LEU A 90 -7.27 9.19 -16.84
C LEU A 90 -7.05 10.07 -18.08
N TYR A 91 -8.03 10.89 -18.46
CA TYR A 91 -7.90 11.87 -19.52
C TYR A 91 -6.78 12.87 -19.22
N LEU A 92 -6.74 13.44 -18.01
CA LEU A 92 -5.70 14.37 -17.61
C LEU A 92 -4.30 13.75 -17.71
N VAL A 93 -4.16 12.50 -17.25
CA VAL A 93 -2.90 11.76 -17.34
C VAL A 93 -2.48 11.53 -18.79
N LYS A 94 -3.41 11.10 -19.65
CA LYS A 94 -3.16 10.80 -21.06
C LYS A 94 -2.73 12.03 -21.87
N GLU A 95 -3.47 13.13 -21.73
CA GLU A 95 -3.32 14.29 -22.62
C GLU A 95 -2.33 15.34 -22.09
N TYR A 96 -2.23 15.53 -20.77
CA TYR A 96 -1.52 16.69 -20.22
C TYR A 96 -0.30 16.34 -19.38
N THR A 97 -0.26 15.18 -18.71
CA THR A 97 0.89 14.85 -17.86
C THR A 97 2.08 14.33 -18.67
N MET A 98 3.28 14.85 -18.37
CA MET A 98 4.55 14.40 -18.95
C MET A 98 5.55 14.04 -17.85
N ARG A 99 5.11 13.22 -16.89
CA ARG A 99 5.90 12.80 -15.73
C ARG A 99 6.43 11.37 -15.89
N GLY A 100 7.68 11.15 -15.50
CA GLY A 100 8.30 9.81 -15.44
C GLY A 100 8.08 9.04 -14.14
N ARG A 101 7.61 9.71 -13.07
CA ARG A 101 7.41 9.11 -11.74
C ARG A 101 5.93 9.16 -11.36
N LEU A 102 5.43 8.05 -10.82
CA LEU A 102 4.02 7.92 -10.45
C LEU A 102 3.62 8.93 -9.37
N ASP A 103 4.48 9.15 -8.38
CA ASP A 103 4.20 10.10 -7.32
C ASP A 103 4.04 11.55 -7.84
N ASP A 104 4.74 11.90 -8.92
CA ASP A 104 4.63 13.24 -9.52
C ASP A 104 3.28 13.38 -10.25
N VAL A 105 2.86 12.36 -11.00
CA VAL A 105 1.51 12.32 -11.61
C VAL A 105 0.43 12.43 -10.53
N VAL A 106 0.55 11.65 -9.45
CA VAL A 106 -0.39 11.69 -8.32
C VAL A 106 -0.46 13.09 -7.72
N ASN A 107 0.68 13.77 -7.57
CA ASN A 107 0.71 15.12 -7.03
C ASN A 107 0.05 16.12 -7.97
N ASP A 108 0.37 16.10 -9.26
CA ASP A 108 -0.22 17.02 -10.23
C ASP A 108 -1.75 16.88 -10.30
N ILE A 109 -2.25 15.64 -10.38
CA ILE A 109 -3.69 15.36 -10.42
C ILE A 109 -4.35 15.72 -9.09
N TYR A 110 -3.73 15.39 -7.96
CA TYR A 110 -4.28 15.77 -6.65
C TYR A 110 -4.35 17.29 -6.48
N ASP A 111 -3.31 18.01 -6.89
CA ASP A 111 -3.24 19.46 -6.75
C ASP A 111 -4.24 20.15 -7.68
N PHE A 112 -4.48 19.60 -8.88
CA PHE A 112 -5.60 19.99 -9.75
C PHE A 112 -6.94 19.81 -9.02
N MET A 113 -7.20 18.59 -8.52
CA MET A 113 -8.47 18.24 -7.89
C MET A 113 -8.73 18.99 -6.58
N ARG A 114 -7.69 19.43 -5.86
CA ARG A 114 -7.81 20.02 -4.52
C ARG A 114 -8.94 21.05 -4.43
N ASN A 115 -8.99 21.97 -5.39
CA ASN A 115 -9.94 23.08 -5.44
C ASN A 115 -10.64 23.21 -6.81
N ARG A 116 -10.72 22.13 -7.58
CA ARG A 116 -11.41 22.11 -8.88
C ARG A 116 -12.33 20.89 -8.92
N PHE A 117 -13.48 21.04 -9.56
CA PHE A 117 -14.49 19.99 -9.67
C PHE A 117 -14.82 19.72 -11.13
N PHE A 118 -14.86 18.46 -11.52
CA PHE A 118 -15.11 18.07 -12.90
C PHE A 118 -16.59 18.15 -13.25
N VAL A 119 -16.89 18.35 -14.53
CA VAL A 119 -18.25 18.17 -15.05
C VAL A 119 -18.68 16.71 -14.81
N GLY A 120 -19.93 16.51 -14.37
CA GLY A 120 -20.47 15.21 -13.97
C GLY A 120 -20.09 14.76 -12.56
N GLU A 121 -19.19 15.47 -11.87
CA GLU A 121 -18.73 15.08 -10.54
C GLU A 121 -19.82 15.24 -9.47
N GLU A 122 -19.96 14.26 -8.59
CA GLU A 122 -20.84 14.37 -7.42
C GLU A 122 -20.11 14.88 -6.18
N VAL A 123 -20.60 15.99 -5.64
CA VAL A 123 -20.00 16.66 -4.48
C VAL A 123 -21.07 17.10 -3.48
N SER A 124 -20.62 17.67 -2.37
CA SER A 124 -21.50 18.26 -1.38
C SER A 124 -21.51 19.78 -1.49
N TYR A 125 -22.70 20.35 -1.59
CA TYR A 125 -22.94 21.78 -1.63
C TYR A 125 -23.48 22.27 -0.27
N PHE A 126 -23.07 23.45 0.17
CA PHE A 126 -23.48 24.01 1.47
C PHE A 126 -23.97 25.46 1.45
N GLY A 127 -24.23 26.05 0.29
CA GLY A 127 -24.67 27.45 0.17
C GLY A 127 -26.06 27.76 0.74
N GLU A 128 -26.91 26.76 1.01
CA GLU A 128 -28.29 26.95 1.50
C GLU A 128 -28.50 26.44 2.94
N GLY A 129 -27.47 26.52 3.79
CA GLY A 129 -27.53 26.19 5.22
C GLY A 129 -27.53 24.69 5.56
N ARG A 130 -28.14 23.83 4.73
CA ARG A 130 -28.00 22.38 4.82
C ARG A 130 -27.10 21.84 3.72
N ARG A 131 -26.29 20.84 4.07
CA ARG A 131 -25.47 20.10 3.12
C ARG A 131 -26.37 19.29 2.19
N LYS A 132 -26.26 19.52 0.89
CA LYS A 132 -26.97 18.78 -0.17
C LYS A 132 -25.95 18.04 -1.04
N ARG A 133 -26.33 16.89 -1.61
CA ARG A 133 -25.55 16.27 -2.68
C ARG A 133 -25.89 16.98 -3.99
N VAL A 134 -24.89 17.25 -4.80
CA VAL A 134 -25.07 17.91 -6.09
C VAL A 134 -24.18 17.25 -7.15
N ARG A 135 -24.59 17.33 -8.41
CA ARG A 135 -23.77 17.02 -9.57
C ARG A 135 -23.31 18.31 -10.24
N ILE A 136 -22.04 18.40 -10.66
CA ILE A 136 -21.55 19.52 -11.45
C ILE A 136 -22.08 19.38 -12.89
N LEU A 137 -22.79 20.38 -13.40
CA LEU A 137 -23.27 20.41 -14.78
C LEU A 137 -22.29 21.13 -15.71
N SER A 138 -21.69 22.23 -15.24
CA SER A 138 -20.73 22.99 -16.04
C SER A 138 -19.76 23.77 -15.14
N VAL A 139 -18.63 24.14 -15.74
CA VAL A 139 -17.60 24.96 -15.13
C VAL A 139 -17.38 26.17 -16.03
N SER A 140 -17.35 27.36 -15.45
CA SER A 140 -17.03 28.60 -16.16
C SER A 140 -15.82 29.28 -15.51
N TYR A 141 -15.10 30.09 -16.30
CA TYR A 141 -13.92 30.81 -15.84
C TYR A 141 -14.00 32.28 -16.27
N SER A 142 -13.76 33.19 -15.33
CA SER A 142 -13.83 34.64 -15.55
C SER A 142 -12.52 35.38 -15.20
N GLY A 143 -11.42 34.64 -15.09
CA GLY A 143 -10.11 35.21 -14.77
C GLY A 143 -9.25 35.54 -16.00
N PRO A 144 -8.01 36.00 -15.78
CA PRO A 144 -7.07 36.26 -16.86
C PRO A 144 -6.61 34.97 -17.54
N GLU A 145 -6.43 35.01 -18.86
CA GLU A 145 -5.89 33.91 -19.65
C GLU A 145 -4.46 33.56 -19.18
N PHE A 146 -4.22 32.31 -18.79
CA PHE A 146 -2.92 31.85 -18.28
C PHE A 146 -2.18 30.92 -19.25
N THR A 147 -2.78 30.59 -20.40
CA THR A 147 -2.24 29.60 -21.35
C THR A 147 -1.31 30.20 -22.42
N THR A 148 -1.45 31.50 -22.71
CA THR A 148 -0.84 32.18 -23.87
C THR A 148 0.70 32.19 -23.89
N SER A 149 1.37 31.86 -22.78
CA SER A 149 2.84 31.90 -22.65
C SER A 149 3.56 30.61 -23.07
N THR A 150 2.88 29.50 -23.40
CA THR A 150 3.53 28.17 -23.38
C THR A 150 3.46 27.37 -24.68
N PHE A 151 2.96 27.95 -25.77
CA PHE A 151 3.08 27.30 -27.09
C PHE A 151 4.53 27.42 -27.60
N PRO A 152 5.20 26.32 -27.95
CA PRO A 152 6.53 26.34 -28.54
C PRO A 152 6.44 26.87 -29.99
N GLY A 153 6.50 28.19 -30.13
CA GLY A 153 6.44 28.86 -31.44
C GLY A 153 6.61 30.38 -31.40
N THR A 154 6.34 31.03 -30.27
CA THR A 154 6.53 32.49 -30.14
C THR A 154 7.69 32.80 -29.20
N ASN A 155 8.77 33.31 -29.78
CA ASN A 155 9.90 33.90 -29.06
C ASN A 155 9.41 34.99 -28.11
N SER A 156 9.22 34.63 -26.84
CA SER A 156 9.09 35.58 -25.75
C SER A 156 10.05 35.14 -24.65
N VAL A 157 11.00 36.03 -24.38
CA VAL A 157 12.06 35.87 -23.37
C VAL A 157 11.40 35.63 -22.01
N PRO A 158 11.77 34.58 -21.26
CA PRO A 158 11.19 34.34 -19.94
C PRO A 158 11.61 35.46 -18.98
N ASN A 159 10.64 36.16 -18.41
CA ASN A 159 10.88 37.11 -17.32
C ASN A 159 11.35 36.32 -16.08
N GLU A 160 12.58 36.56 -15.67
CA GLU A 160 13.45 35.69 -14.87
C GLU A 160 13.14 35.66 -13.36
N LYS A 161 11.93 36.01 -12.91
CA LYS A 161 11.67 36.21 -11.46
C LYS A 161 10.59 35.37 -10.81
N THR A 162 9.82 34.56 -11.54
CA THR A 162 8.87 33.62 -10.92
C THR A 162 8.58 32.42 -11.80
N LYS A 163 9.24 31.29 -11.55
CA LYS A 163 8.64 29.94 -11.38
C LYS A 163 9.69 28.86 -11.62
N LYS A 164 9.90 28.05 -10.59
CA LYS A 164 10.61 26.77 -10.69
C LYS A 164 9.94 25.97 -11.80
N ARG A 165 10.72 25.43 -12.75
CA ARG A 165 10.28 24.35 -13.65
C ARG A 165 9.65 23.24 -12.79
N GLY A 166 8.32 23.14 -12.70
CA GLY A 166 7.71 22.05 -11.92
C GLY A 166 6.32 22.25 -11.29
N GLU A 167 5.69 23.43 -11.35
CA GLU A 167 4.38 23.67 -10.71
C GLU A 167 3.23 23.76 -11.73
N LEU A 168 2.09 23.16 -11.39
CA LEU A 168 0.87 23.15 -12.20
C LEU A 168 0.37 24.57 -12.43
N LEU A 169 0.25 24.98 -13.69
CA LEU A 169 -0.30 26.29 -14.05
C LEU A 169 -1.80 26.16 -14.34
N ILE A 170 -2.59 26.70 -13.43
CA ILE A 170 -4.05 26.77 -13.52
C ILE A 170 -4.51 28.09 -12.88
N GLY A 171 -5.59 28.68 -13.40
CA GLY A 171 -6.15 29.93 -12.88
C GLY A 171 -6.54 29.80 -11.40
N GLU A 172 -6.67 30.91 -10.67
CA GLU A 172 -7.07 30.87 -9.26
C GLU A 172 -8.47 30.26 -9.04
N SER A 173 -8.69 29.56 -7.92
CA SER A 173 -9.95 28.85 -7.64
C SER A 173 -11.18 29.76 -7.63
N LYS A 174 -11.02 30.99 -7.14
CA LYS A 174 -12.07 32.01 -7.05
C LYS A 174 -12.57 32.51 -8.41
N ASN A 175 -11.80 32.30 -9.47
CA ASN A 175 -12.16 32.70 -10.83
C ASN A 175 -12.97 31.62 -11.55
N TYR A 176 -13.19 30.47 -10.90
CA TYR A 176 -14.04 29.41 -11.40
C TYR A 176 -15.39 29.45 -10.70
N SER A 177 -16.46 29.39 -11.48
CA SER A 177 -17.81 29.21 -10.96
C SER A 177 -18.49 27.99 -11.59
N TYR A 178 -19.37 27.36 -10.84
CA TYR A 178 -19.96 26.08 -11.16
C TYR A 178 -21.48 26.22 -11.28
N THR A 179 -22.05 25.57 -12.29
CA THR A 179 -23.48 25.26 -12.30
C THR A 179 -23.65 23.85 -11.76
N VAL A 180 -24.50 23.70 -10.75
CA VAL A 180 -24.70 22.43 -10.06
C VAL A 180 -26.18 22.05 -10.02
N GLN A 181 -26.46 20.75 -10.05
CA GLN A 181 -27.78 20.17 -9.94
C GLN A 181 -27.92 19.47 -8.59
N ILE A 182 -28.93 19.83 -7.78
CA ILE A 182 -29.23 19.10 -6.55
C ILE A 182 -29.71 17.69 -6.88
N ILE A 183 -29.13 16.72 -6.16
CA ILE A 183 -29.53 15.31 -6.18
C ILE A 183 -30.39 15.06 -4.94
N ASP A 184 -31.65 14.72 -5.14
CA ASP A 184 -32.61 14.45 -4.09
C ASP A 184 -32.31 13.12 -3.36
N ALA A 185 -33.02 12.86 -2.26
CA ALA A 185 -32.77 11.68 -1.42
C ALA A 185 -33.08 10.35 -2.14
N ASP A 186 -34.03 10.38 -3.07
CA ASP A 186 -34.41 9.29 -3.97
C ASP A 186 -33.50 9.18 -5.21
N GLY A 187 -32.55 10.10 -5.38
CA GLY A 187 -31.69 10.19 -6.56
C GLY A 187 -32.31 10.97 -7.71
N GLY A 188 -33.48 11.60 -7.49
CA GLY A 188 -34.11 12.48 -8.46
C GLY A 188 -33.26 13.73 -8.73
N GLU A 189 -33.28 14.18 -9.98
CA GLU A 189 -32.66 15.42 -10.42
C GLU A 189 -33.70 16.20 -11.22
N SER A 190 -34.05 17.39 -10.73
CA SER A 190 -35.08 18.27 -11.29
C SER A 190 -34.47 19.61 -11.64
N ASP A 191 -34.89 20.22 -12.75
CA ASP A 191 -34.39 21.55 -13.18
C ASP A 191 -34.55 22.63 -12.09
N SER A 192 -35.53 22.51 -11.19
CA SER A 192 -35.69 23.43 -10.04
C SER A 192 -34.54 23.35 -9.01
N GLY A 193 -33.77 22.27 -9.05
CA GLY A 193 -32.58 22.02 -8.24
C GLY A 193 -31.29 22.61 -8.80
N VAL A 194 -31.32 23.25 -9.98
CA VAL A 194 -30.15 23.90 -10.56
C VAL A 194 -29.75 25.14 -9.74
N ARG A 195 -28.45 25.30 -9.48
CA ARG A 195 -27.84 26.51 -8.92
C ARG A 195 -26.68 26.93 -9.78
N GLU A 196 -26.69 28.19 -10.17
CA GLU A 196 -25.63 28.83 -10.95
C GLU A 196 -24.70 29.64 -10.04
N HIS A 197 -23.53 30.00 -10.57
CA HIS A 197 -22.55 30.84 -9.89
C HIS A 197 -22.08 30.29 -8.52
N VAL A 198 -22.10 28.97 -8.34
CA VAL A 198 -21.59 28.34 -7.12
C VAL A 198 -20.07 28.44 -7.12
N GLU A 199 -19.50 28.87 -6.01
CA GLU A 199 -18.05 29.02 -5.87
C GLU A 199 -17.38 27.73 -5.37
N ASN A 200 -16.06 27.64 -5.55
CA ASN A 200 -15.28 26.46 -5.10
C ASN A 200 -15.40 26.23 -3.59
N ASP A 201 -15.44 27.30 -2.79
CA ASP A 201 -15.49 27.19 -1.34
C ASP A 201 -16.78 26.50 -0.89
N GLN A 202 -17.92 26.77 -1.55
CA GLN A 202 -19.25 26.19 -1.28
C GLN A 202 -19.40 24.70 -1.63
N LEU A 203 -18.37 24.09 -2.21
CA LEU A 203 -18.36 22.72 -2.68
C LEU A 203 -17.31 21.90 -1.94
N LEU A 204 -17.68 20.66 -1.60
CA LEU A 204 -16.80 19.75 -0.89
C LEU A 204 -16.88 18.36 -1.48
N ARG A 205 -15.73 17.85 -1.94
CA ARG A 205 -15.60 16.46 -2.36
C ARG A 205 -15.61 15.53 -1.14
N PRO A 206 -16.30 14.37 -1.21
CA PRO A 206 -16.23 13.37 -0.16
C PRO A 206 -14.78 12.96 0.14
N LYS A 207 -14.40 12.90 1.42
CA LYS A 207 -13.05 12.45 1.84
C LYS A 207 -12.75 11.02 1.39
N SER A 208 -13.80 10.22 1.17
CA SER A 208 -13.72 8.85 0.68
C SER A 208 -13.31 8.74 -0.78
N SER A 209 -13.45 9.77 -1.62
CA SER A 209 -13.20 9.67 -3.07
C SER A 209 -11.89 10.28 -3.56
N SER A 210 -11.23 11.13 -2.76
CA SER A 210 -10.11 11.97 -3.24
C SER A 210 -8.84 11.93 -2.41
N SER A 211 -8.64 10.88 -1.62
CA SER A 211 -7.38 10.75 -0.90
C SER A 211 -6.22 10.48 -1.87
N ARG A 212 -5.03 11.04 -1.59
CA ARG A 212 -3.80 10.76 -2.35
C ARG A 212 -3.52 9.26 -2.46
N ALA A 213 -3.83 8.50 -1.40
CA ALA A 213 -3.63 7.04 -1.39
C ALA A 213 -4.53 6.33 -2.39
N LYS A 214 -5.81 6.69 -2.49
CA LYS A 214 -6.75 6.11 -3.47
C LYS A 214 -6.39 6.51 -4.89
N LEU A 215 -6.05 7.78 -5.12
CA LEU A 215 -5.59 8.25 -6.42
C LEU A 215 -4.32 7.50 -6.87
N LYS A 216 -3.35 7.32 -5.96
CA LYS A 216 -2.15 6.54 -6.24
C LYS A 216 -2.47 5.08 -6.55
N LEU A 217 -3.43 4.49 -5.84
CA LEU A 217 -3.87 3.12 -6.08
C LEU A 217 -4.51 2.98 -7.47
N LEU A 218 -5.42 3.87 -7.84
CA LEU A 218 -6.03 3.94 -9.18
C LEU A 218 -4.95 4.07 -10.25
N LEU A 219 -4.14 5.13 -10.20
CA LEU A 219 -3.13 5.41 -11.22
C LEU A 219 -2.09 4.29 -11.34
N LYS A 220 -1.73 3.63 -10.24
CA LYS A 220 -0.84 2.46 -10.28
C LYS A 220 -1.43 1.29 -11.08
N ASN A 221 -2.73 1.07 -10.95
CA ASN A 221 -3.42 -0.05 -11.60
C ASN A 221 -3.93 0.32 -13.00
N SER A 222 -4.02 1.62 -13.32
CA SER A 222 -4.53 2.12 -14.61
C SER A 222 -3.44 2.61 -15.56
N CYS A 223 -2.24 2.90 -15.07
CA CYS A 223 -1.15 3.46 -15.86
C CYS A 223 0.08 2.54 -15.91
N PHE A 224 0.96 2.79 -16.87
CA PHE A 224 2.26 2.14 -17.01
C PHE A 224 3.31 3.16 -17.44
N LEU A 225 4.57 2.88 -17.13
CA LEU A 225 5.68 3.67 -17.62
C LEU A 225 6.01 3.25 -19.06
N ASP A 226 5.80 4.15 -20.00
CA ASP A 226 6.30 4.05 -21.37
C ASP A 226 7.75 4.59 -21.45
N THR A 227 8.30 4.76 -22.65
CA THR A 227 9.69 5.16 -22.91
C THR A 227 10.14 6.34 -22.04
N ASN A 228 9.33 7.41 -21.97
CA ASN A 228 9.71 8.65 -21.29
C ASN A 228 8.64 9.20 -20.33
N ARG A 229 7.45 8.60 -20.24
CA ARG A 229 6.38 9.11 -19.38
C ARG A 229 5.41 8.02 -18.94
N ILE A 230 4.67 8.32 -17.89
CA ILE A 230 3.55 7.49 -17.48
C ILE A 230 2.39 7.72 -18.46
N ASN A 231 1.87 6.64 -19.01
CA ASN A 231 0.72 6.62 -19.92
C ASN A 231 -0.38 5.72 -19.35
N VAL A 232 -1.62 5.94 -19.80
CA VAL A 232 -2.78 5.12 -19.45
C VAL A 232 -2.78 3.82 -20.26
N LYS A 233 -3.13 2.69 -19.63
CA LYS A 233 -3.25 1.38 -20.29
C LYS A 233 -4.25 1.47 -21.46
N LYS A 234 -3.89 0.88 -22.61
CA LYS A 234 -4.72 0.90 -23.83
C LYS A 234 -6.14 0.38 -23.61
N SER A 235 -6.30 -0.67 -22.79
CA SER A 235 -7.62 -1.21 -22.44
C SER A 235 -8.53 -0.16 -21.81
N LEU A 236 -7.99 0.69 -20.95
CA LEU A 236 -8.74 1.76 -20.27
C LEU A 236 -8.97 2.97 -21.18
N VAL A 237 -8.07 3.23 -22.11
CA VAL A 237 -8.29 4.25 -23.16
C VAL A 237 -9.52 3.91 -23.98
N THR A 238 -9.64 2.65 -24.41
CA THR A 238 -10.80 2.19 -25.18
C THR A 238 -12.07 2.11 -24.33
N SER A 239 -12.01 1.52 -23.13
CA SER A 239 -13.22 1.35 -22.29
C SER A 239 -13.82 2.67 -21.82
N ASN A 240 -12.98 3.66 -21.51
CA ASN A 240 -13.41 5.01 -21.10
C ASN A 240 -13.56 5.98 -22.28
N GLN A 241 -13.36 5.51 -23.53
CA GLN A 241 -13.48 6.32 -24.75
C GLN A 241 -12.62 7.60 -24.73
N LEU A 242 -11.43 7.56 -24.12
CA LEU A 242 -10.60 8.74 -23.87
C LEU A 242 -10.06 9.44 -25.14
N GLU A 243 -10.28 8.87 -26.32
CA GLU A 243 -9.89 9.46 -27.61
C GLU A 243 -10.91 10.49 -28.12
N SER A 244 -12.18 10.36 -27.76
CA SER A 244 -13.25 11.29 -28.16
C SER A 244 -13.46 12.42 -27.15
N VAL A 245 -12.99 12.23 -25.92
CA VAL A 245 -13.17 13.19 -24.84
C VAL A 245 -12.32 14.45 -25.07
N ARG A 246 -12.91 15.62 -24.89
CA ARG A 246 -12.23 16.92 -24.98
C ARG A 246 -12.21 17.61 -23.63
N TRP A 247 -11.35 18.63 -23.52
CA TRP A 247 -11.23 19.45 -22.32
C TRP A 247 -12.59 19.99 -21.86
N THR A 248 -13.37 20.54 -22.79
CA THR A 248 -14.70 21.13 -22.53
C THR A 248 -15.73 20.14 -21.99
N ASP A 249 -15.51 18.84 -22.20
CA ASP A 249 -16.43 17.80 -21.78
C ASP A 249 -16.15 17.39 -20.31
N ILE A 250 -14.93 17.66 -19.81
CA ILE A 250 -14.50 17.33 -18.44
C ILE A 250 -14.42 18.58 -17.55
N PHE A 251 -14.01 19.72 -18.10
CA PHE A 251 -13.71 20.92 -17.36
C PHE A 251 -13.93 22.19 -18.21
N GLY A 252 -13.97 23.34 -17.55
CA GLY A 252 -14.24 24.64 -18.18
C GLY A 252 -13.09 25.64 -18.05
N GLY A 253 -13.12 26.66 -18.91
CA GLY A 253 -12.09 27.70 -18.96
C GLY A 253 -10.80 27.27 -19.64
N PRO A 254 -9.72 28.06 -19.51
CA PRO A 254 -8.44 27.77 -20.13
C PRO A 254 -7.82 26.45 -19.67
N MET A 255 -7.11 25.79 -20.58
CA MET A 255 -6.50 24.48 -20.35
C MET A 255 -5.37 24.55 -19.33
N ALA A 256 -5.39 23.67 -18.32
CA ALA A 256 -4.30 23.62 -17.33
C ALA A 256 -2.99 23.15 -17.98
N VAL A 257 -1.88 23.81 -17.63
CA VAL A 257 -0.54 23.41 -18.11
C VAL A 257 0.15 22.63 -17.01
N PHE A 258 0.26 21.32 -17.24
CA PHE A 258 0.88 20.40 -16.31
C PHE A 258 2.41 20.45 -16.42
N PRO A 259 3.15 20.26 -15.32
CA PRO A 259 4.59 20.31 -15.37
C PRO A 259 5.16 19.08 -16.06
N GLN A 260 6.30 19.28 -16.72
CA GLN A 260 6.94 18.23 -17.50
C GLN A 260 8.26 17.84 -16.85
N THR A 261 8.34 16.57 -16.42
CA THR A 261 9.59 15.93 -16.01
C THR A 261 9.57 14.49 -16.52
N PRO A 262 9.87 14.30 -17.82
CA PRO A 262 9.94 12.97 -18.42
C PRO A 262 10.92 12.07 -17.65
N ALA A 263 10.70 10.77 -17.71
CA ALA A 263 11.66 9.80 -17.20
C ALA A 263 12.99 10.02 -17.91
N ALA A 264 14.01 10.47 -17.17
CA ALA A 264 15.36 10.54 -17.70
C ALA A 264 15.75 9.14 -18.16
N SER A 265 16.29 9.01 -19.37
CA SER A 265 16.96 7.77 -19.74
C SER A 265 18.03 7.54 -18.65
N ARG A 266 17.95 6.41 -17.96
CA ARG A 266 19.06 5.97 -17.11
C ARG A 266 20.18 5.51 -18.03
N GLY A 267 20.79 6.46 -18.73
CA GLY A 267 22.05 6.28 -19.41
C GLY A 267 23.11 6.07 -18.35
N ARG A 268 23.39 4.81 -18.05
CA ARG A 268 24.75 4.44 -17.71
C ARG A 268 25.55 4.79 -18.96
N ASN A 269 26.31 5.89 -18.92
CA ASN A 269 27.29 6.21 -19.94
C ASN A 269 28.38 5.13 -19.91
N ASN A 270 28.08 3.96 -20.45
CA ASN A 270 29.08 3.02 -20.91
C ASN A 270 29.15 3.20 -22.42
N THR A 271 30.09 4.02 -22.85
CA THR A 271 30.68 3.95 -24.18
C THR A 271 31.30 2.56 -24.35
N ALA A 272 30.52 1.59 -24.81
CA ALA A 272 31.03 0.33 -25.30
C ALA A 272 30.37 0.04 -26.66
N LYS A 273 31.24 0.05 -27.66
CA LYS A 273 30.95 -0.13 -29.08
C LYS A 273 30.19 -1.44 -29.35
N THR A 274 29.23 -1.30 -30.24
CA THR A 274 28.61 -2.33 -31.06
C THR A 274 29.65 -3.29 -31.67
N VAL A 275 29.49 -4.59 -31.42
CA VAL A 275 29.93 -5.65 -32.35
C VAL A 275 28.80 -6.66 -32.44
N THR A 276 28.27 -6.80 -33.65
CA THR A 276 27.32 -7.84 -34.10
C THR A 276 28.07 -9.11 -34.51
N LYS A 277 27.64 -10.29 -34.03
CA LYS A 277 27.17 -11.44 -34.85
C LYS A 277 26.98 -12.72 -34.00
N GLU A 278 25.75 -13.24 -34.07
CA GLU A 278 25.34 -14.62 -34.35
C GLU A 278 26.17 -15.85 -33.94
N THR A 279 25.41 -16.88 -33.52
CA THR A 279 25.67 -18.34 -33.41
C THR A 279 26.43 -18.87 -32.18
N LEU A 280 25.73 -19.60 -31.30
CA LEU A 280 25.70 -21.08 -31.25
C LEU A 280 24.82 -21.59 -30.09
N SER A 281 24.37 -22.83 -30.27
CA SER A 281 23.32 -23.60 -29.59
C SER A 281 23.69 -24.27 -28.25
N ASN A 282 22.64 -24.55 -27.45
CA ASN A 282 22.41 -25.66 -26.52
C ASN A 282 23.59 -26.29 -25.75
N ASN A 283 23.62 -26.11 -24.42
CA ASN A 283 23.34 -27.15 -23.41
C ASN A 283 23.68 -26.68 -21.98
N GLU A 284 23.00 -27.31 -21.02
CA GLU A 284 23.34 -27.46 -19.58
C GLU A 284 22.88 -26.38 -18.58
N LEU A 285 21.70 -26.69 -18.02
CA LEU A 285 21.33 -26.52 -16.61
C LEU A 285 22.30 -27.31 -15.72
N ASP A 286 23.07 -26.64 -14.88
CA ASP A 286 23.18 -26.84 -13.42
C ASP A 286 24.41 -26.10 -12.86
N GLU A 287 24.31 -25.72 -11.58
CA GLU A 287 25.34 -25.08 -10.74
C GLU A 287 25.63 -23.58 -10.99
N VAL A 288 25.14 -22.71 -10.09
CA VAL A 288 25.93 -22.09 -9.00
C VAL A 288 25.00 -21.14 -8.22
N LEU A 289 24.46 -21.65 -7.11
CA LEU A 289 23.98 -20.87 -5.98
C LEU A 289 25.03 -20.98 -4.86
N VAL A 290 26.03 -20.09 -4.80
CA VAL A 290 26.55 -19.50 -3.54
C VAL A 290 27.33 -18.23 -3.92
N GLN A 291 27.16 -17.16 -3.13
CA GLN A 291 27.96 -15.91 -3.06
C GLN A 291 27.44 -14.80 -4.01
N ASN A 292 26.91 -13.65 -3.57
CA ASN A 292 27.08 -12.93 -2.33
C ASN A 292 25.90 -12.00 -2.02
N ALA A 293 25.37 -12.11 -0.80
CA ALA A 293 24.81 -11.00 -0.07
C ALA A 293 25.94 -10.36 0.73
N ASN A 294 26.30 -9.13 0.40
CA ASN A 294 26.70 -8.07 1.33
C ASN A 294 26.93 -6.79 0.53
N GLY A 295 26.07 -5.81 0.76
CA GLY A 295 26.25 -4.46 0.29
C GLY A 295 27.16 -3.65 1.21
N GLU A 296 27.49 -2.47 0.70
CA GLU A 296 27.85 -1.26 1.44
C GLU A 296 29.30 -1.14 1.94
N THR A 297 30.07 -0.51 1.07
CA THR A 297 31.27 0.28 1.35
C THR A 297 30.96 1.45 2.29
N ALA A 298 31.66 1.51 3.42
CA ALA A 298 31.90 2.72 4.19
C ALA A 298 33.41 3.01 4.24
N SER A 299 33.72 4.25 3.85
CA SER A 299 34.93 5.07 3.99
C SER A 299 36.23 4.48 4.54
N GLU A 300 37.30 4.78 3.78
CA GLU A 300 38.72 4.73 4.15
C GLU A 300 39.06 5.53 5.42
N ASN A 301 40.04 5.02 6.18
CA ASN A 301 41.14 5.83 6.71
C ASN A 301 42.37 4.95 7.07
N THR A 302 43.45 5.17 6.32
CA THR A 302 44.88 5.24 6.71
C THR A 302 45.50 4.18 7.65
N THR A 303 46.25 3.25 7.04
CA THR A 303 47.66 2.80 7.28
C THR A 303 48.49 3.28 8.52
N PRO A 304 49.67 2.67 8.87
CA PRO A 304 50.28 1.38 8.46
C PRO A 304 51.13 0.61 9.53
N THR A 305 51.63 -0.57 9.11
CA THR A 305 52.84 -1.32 9.59
C THR A 305 52.65 -2.18 10.87
N LYS A 306 53.20 -3.40 11.04
CA LYS A 306 54.55 -3.94 10.74
C LYS A 306 54.58 -5.49 10.82
N LYS A 307 55.28 -6.10 9.86
CA LYS A 307 56.22 -7.26 9.89
C LYS A 307 55.83 -8.65 10.47
N LYS A 308 56.04 -9.62 9.56
CA LYS A 308 56.39 -11.06 9.68
C LYS A 308 57.36 -11.44 10.82
N ARG A 309 57.20 -12.67 11.32
CA ARG A 309 58.19 -13.76 11.63
C ARG A 309 57.39 -14.89 12.30
N GLY A 310 57.45 -16.18 12.00
CA GLY A 310 58.58 -17.08 11.74
C GLY A 310 58.65 -18.12 12.88
N ARG A 311 58.36 -19.40 12.56
CA ARG A 311 58.51 -20.73 13.25
C ARG A 311 59.65 -20.85 14.32
N PRO A 312 59.82 -21.94 15.13
CA PRO A 312 59.13 -23.26 15.12
C PRO A 312 58.89 -24.01 16.47
N LYS A 313 58.21 -25.16 16.33
CA LYS A 313 58.13 -26.42 17.12
C LYS A 313 58.85 -26.50 18.49
N GLY A 314 58.10 -27.02 19.47
CA GLY A 314 58.61 -27.73 20.65
C GLY A 314 57.72 -28.95 20.94
N SER A 315 58.33 -30.12 20.93
CA SER A 315 57.76 -31.43 21.28
C SER A 315 57.89 -31.69 22.78
N THR A 316 56.87 -32.27 23.41
CA THR A 316 57.04 -33.15 24.58
C THR A 316 55.95 -34.22 24.60
N SER A 317 56.37 -35.38 25.07
CA SER A 317 55.83 -36.71 24.90
C SER A 317 54.77 -37.12 25.93
N SER A 318 54.04 -38.19 25.56
CA SER A 318 53.67 -39.34 26.40
C SER A 318 52.75 -39.15 27.61
N ALA A 319 51.51 -39.63 27.49
CA ALA A 319 50.92 -40.57 28.45
C ALA A 319 49.77 -41.36 27.79
N LYS A 320 50.00 -42.65 27.52
CA LYS A 320 48.95 -43.64 27.28
C LYS A 320 48.25 -43.94 28.60
N LYS A 321 46.92 -43.99 28.60
CA LYS A 321 46.12 -44.73 29.57
C LYS A 321 45.12 -45.56 28.77
N GLU A 322 45.34 -46.87 28.75
CA GLU A 322 44.36 -47.87 28.34
C GLU A 322 43.31 -48.00 29.45
N GLY A 323 42.06 -48.09 29.03
CA GLY A 323 40.89 -48.31 29.86
C GLY A 323 39.77 -48.76 28.93
N ASP A 324 39.60 -50.08 28.87
CA ASP A 324 38.57 -50.81 28.14
C ASP A 324 37.20 -50.54 28.76
N GLU A 325 36.25 -50.03 27.96
CA GLU A 325 34.82 -50.22 28.21
C GLU A 325 34.11 -50.23 26.86
N THR A 326 33.62 -51.42 26.52
CA THR A 326 32.76 -51.72 25.39
C THR A 326 31.50 -50.85 25.41
N ASN A 327 31.43 -49.87 24.53
CA ASN A 327 30.16 -49.28 24.12
C ASN A 327 30.09 -49.30 22.60
N THR A 328 29.39 -50.31 22.08
CA THR A 328 29.09 -50.49 20.66
C THR A 328 28.21 -49.33 20.19
N THR A 329 28.82 -48.18 19.95
CA THR A 329 28.16 -47.06 19.28
C THR A 329 28.44 -47.26 17.79
N LEU A 330 27.40 -47.67 17.06
CA LEU A 330 27.40 -47.65 15.60
C LEU A 330 27.91 -46.26 15.13
N PRO A 331 28.73 -46.19 14.06
CA PRO A 331 29.16 -44.90 13.54
C PRO A 331 27.92 -44.11 13.13
N GLU A 332 27.58 -43.03 13.85
CA GLU A 332 26.53 -42.12 13.42
C GLU A 332 26.87 -41.60 12.02
N ASP A 333 25.95 -41.81 11.08
CA ASP A 333 26.08 -41.36 9.71
C ASP A 333 26.41 -39.84 9.69
N PRO A 334 27.49 -39.42 9.01
CA PRO A 334 27.81 -38.01 8.81
C PRO A 334 26.62 -37.17 8.31
N GLU A 335 25.67 -37.76 7.59
CA GLU A 335 24.42 -37.11 7.20
C GLU A 335 23.50 -36.82 8.39
N GLU A 336 23.30 -37.77 9.30
CA GLU A 336 22.37 -37.60 10.43
C GLU A 336 22.86 -36.51 11.39
N LYS A 337 24.18 -36.43 11.59
CA LYS A 337 24.81 -35.35 12.38
C LYS A 337 24.69 -33.98 11.70
N ARG A 338 24.64 -33.92 10.37
CA ARG A 338 24.35 -32.69 9.62
C ARG A 338 22.88 -32.31 9.73
N ARG A 339 21.96 -33.28 9.63
CA ARG A 339 20.50 -33.07 9.78
C ARG A 339 20.16 -32.50 11.16
N ARG A 340 20.66 -33.09 12.25
CA ARG A 340 20.44 -32.58 13.62
C ARG A 340 20.98 -31.16 13.82
N LYS A 341 22.14 -30.81 13.23
CA LYS A 341 22.69 -29.45 13.29
C LYS A 341 21.86 -28.43 12.49
N ILE A 342 21.22 -28.84 11.41
CA ILE A 342 20.33 -27.99 10.62
C ILE A 342 19.02 -27.78 11.40
N GLU A 343 18.45 -28.86 11.94
CA GLU A 343 17.23 -28.84 12.75
C GLU A 343 17.38 -27.94 14.00
N GLU A 344 18.49 -28.03 14.72
CA GLU A 344 18.76 -27.17 15.89
C GLU A 344 18.90 -25.68 15.50
N LYS A 345 19.49 -25.38 14.33
CA LYS A 345 19.60 -24.01 13.82
C LYS A 345 18.25 -23.47 13.38
N VAL A 346 17.39 -24.32 12.80
CA VAL A 346 16.03 -23.97 12.38
C VAL A 346 15.15 -23.71 13.60
N ASP A 347 15.18 -24.58 14.61
CA ASP A 347 14.43 -24.40 15.86
C ASP A 347 14.82 -23.10 16.58
N LYS A 348 16.12 -22.79 16.65
CA LYS A 348 16.62 -21.50 17.18
C LYS A 348 16.10 -20.30 16.39
N LYS A 349 16.02 -20.40 15.06
CA LYS A 349 15.55 -19.31 14.19
C LYS A 349 14.03 -19.14 14.29
N MET A 350 13.27 -20.23 14.38
CA MET A 350 11.82 -20.21 14.58
C MET A 350 11.44 -19.60 15.92
N LYS A 351 12.09 -20.01 17.01
CA LYS A 351 11.91 -19.41 18.34
C LYS A 351 12.22 -17.91 18.35
N LYS A 352 13.19 -17.46 17.55
CA LYS A 352 13.50 -16.02 17.41
C LYS A 352 12.38 -15.26 16.70
N ILE A 353 11.86 -15.79 15.58
CA ILE A 353 10.77 -15.17 14.81
C ILE A 353 9.49 -15.12 15.65
N GLU A 354 9.16 -16.21 16.34
CA GLU A 354 8.01 -16.27 17.24
C GLU A 354 8.11 -15.25 18.37
N LYS A 355 9.30 -15.12 18.97
CA LYS A 355 9.56 -14.09 19.99
C LYS A 355 9.38 -12.67 19.44
N GLU A 356 9.87 -12.38 18.23
CA GLU A 356 9.68 -11.08 17.58
C GLU A 356 8.21 -10.80 17.26
N ARG A 357 7.46 -11.81 16.80
CA ARG A 357 6.01 -11.72 16.54
C ARG A 357 5.24 -11.43 17.82
N LEU A 358 5.53 -12.14 18.91
CA LEU A 358 4.92 -11.92 20.22
C LEU A 358 5.23 -10.51 20.76
N VAL A 359 6.46 -10.01 20.56
CA VAL A 359 6.81 -8.64 20.95
C VAL A 359 6.02 -7.61 20.13
N LYS A 360 5.88 -7.80 18.82
CA LYS A 360 5.10 -6.91 17.96
C LYS A 360 3.61 -6.93 18.32
N GLN A 361 3.05 -8.11 18.58
CA GLN A 361 1.67 -8.27 19.02
C GLN A 361 1.42 -7.56 20.36
N LYS A 362 2.31 -7.72 21.35
CA LYS A 362 2.21 -7.01 22.63
C LYS A 362 2.27 -5.49 22.49
N LYS A 363 3.09 -4.97 21.56
CA LYS A 363 3.15 -3.52 21.27
C LYS A 363 1.84 -3.02 20.67
N GLU A 364 1.24 -3.77 19.76
CA GLU A 364 -0.04 -3.38 19.15
C GLU A 364 -1.18 -3.41 20.17
N ILE A 365 -1.23 -4.43 21.05
CA ILE A 365 -2.19 -4.49 22.16
C ILE A 365 -2.01 -3.29 23.08
N ALA A 366 -0.78 -2.96 23.47
CA ALA A 366 -0.51 -1.80 24.32
C ALA A 366 -0.99 -0.48 23.68
N LYS A 367 -0.75 -0.31 22.38
CA LYS A 367 -1.21 0.86 21.63
C LYS A 367 -2.74 0.94 21.56
N GLN A 368 -3.42 -0.17 21.27
CA GLN A 368 -4.89 -0.21 21.23
C GLN A 368 -5.49 0.10 22.60
N GLN A 369 -4.89 -0.42 23.68
CA GLN A 369 -5.31 -0.14 25.05
C GLN A 369 -5.08 1.33 25.43
N GLU A 370 -3.98 1.95 24.98
CA GLU A 370 -3.72 3.39 25.15
C GLU A 370 -4.77 4.25 24.44
N GLU A 371 -5.09 3.94 23.18
CA GLU A 371 -6.14 4.64 22.42
C GLU A 371 -7.52 4.54 23.10
N LEU A 372 -7.82 3.40 23.74
CA LEU A 372 -9.07 3.14 24.45
C LEU A 372 -9.10 3.68 25.90
N GLN A 373 -7.99 4.20 26.45
CA GLN A 373 -7.94 4.74 27.82
C GLN A 373 -9.03 5.78 28.09
N SER A 374 -9.25 6.70 27.15
CA SER A 374 -10.29 7.73 27.29
C SER A 374 -11.70 7.14 27.37
N LEU A 375 -11.93 5.98 26.76
CA LEU A 375 -13.20 5.26 26.78
C LEU A 375 -13.38 4.48 28.08
N PHE A 376 -12.32 3.84 28.59
CA PHE A 376 -12.32 3.19 29.91
C PHE A 376 -12.58 4.19 31.05
N GLN A 377 -11.97 5.37 30.99
CA GLN A 377 -12.26 6.44 31.97
C GLN A 377 -13.73 6.87 31.94
N LYS A 378 -14.34 6.96 30.75
CA LYS A 378 -15.77 7.24 30.62
C LYS A 378 -16.63 6.12 31.20
N ALA A 379 -16.27 4.85 30.96
CA ALA A 379 -16.96 3.69 31.51
C ALA A 379 -16.97 3.67 33.04
N ARG A 380 -15.80 3.91 33.66
CA ARG A 380 -15.68 4.00 35.14
C ARG A 380 -16.52 5.12 35.72
N ARG A 381 -16.56 6.30 35.07
CA ARG A 381 -17.35 7.45 35.53
C ARG A 381 -18.86 7.20 35.53
N VAL A 382 -19.35 6.38 34.61
CA VAL A 382 -20.79 6.11 34.46
C VAL A 382 -21.23 4.83 35.17
N GLY A 383 -20.31 4.19 35.92
CA GLY A 383 -20.61 3.02 36.74
C GLY A 383 -20.73 1.71 35.96
N VAL A 384 -20.11 1.58 34.78
CA VAL A 384 -20.04 0.27 34.09
C VAL A 384 -19.26 -0.69 34.99
N ALA A 385 -19.92 -1.75 35.45
CA ALA A 385 -19.28 -2.78 36.26
C ALA A 385 -18.28 -3.58 35.40
N ASP A 386 -17.11 -3.80 35.99
CA ASP A 386 -16.00 -4.59 35.47
C ASP A 386 -15.48 -4.25 34.07
N VAL A 387 -14.68 -3.18 34.00
CA VAL A 387 -13.98 -2.78 32.76
C VAL A 387 -12.84 -3.76 32.40
N SER A 388 -12.45 -4.71 33.28
CA SER A 388 -11.33 -5.63 33.01
C SER A 388 -11.57 -6.63 31.89
N ALA A 389 -12.82 -6.87 31.48
CA ALA A 389 -13.12 -7.66 30.28
C ALA A 389 -12.52 -7.02 29.01
N TRP A 390 -12.44 -5.68 28.97
CA TRP A 390 -11.92 -4.91 27.85
C TRP A 390 -10.49 -4.39 28.11
N GLU A 391 -10.15 -4.04 29.34
CA GLU A 391 -8.81 -3.57 29.72
C GLU A 391 -7.86 -4.74 30.00
N GLN A 392 -7.14 -5.19 28.97
CA GLN A 392 -6.31 -6.39 29.05
C GLN A 392 -5.00 -6.31 28.25
N LYS A 393 -4.09 -7.26 28.48
CA LYS A 393 -2.75 -7.31 27.86
C LYS A 393 -2.52 -8.51 26.95
N GLU A 394 -3.51 -9.38 26.77
CA GLU A 394 -3.33 -10.69 26.15
C GLU A 394 -3.79 -10.73 24.68
N LYS A 395 -4.93 -10.10 24.36
CA LYS A 395 -5.46 -10.02 22.99
C LYS A 395 -5.84 -8.59 22.59
N LEU A 396 -5.84 -8.37 21.27
CA LEU A 396 -6.45 -7.20 20.66
C LEU A 396 -7.98 -7.33 20.77
N LEU A 397 -8.63 -6.23 21.11
CA LEU A 397 -10.09 -6.15 21.12
C LEU A 397 -10.62 -6.09 19.68
N SER A 398 -11.64 -6.89 19.41
CA SER A 398 -12.35 -6.87 18.13
C SER A 398 -13.19 -5.59 17.98
N ALA A 399 -13.67 -5.31 16.77
CA ALA A 399 -14.60 -4.21 16.54
C ALA A 399 -15.93 -4.42 17.30
N GLU A 400 -16.35 -5.68 17.46
CA GLU A 400 -17.52 -6.08 18.23
C GLU A 400 -17.30 -5.81 19.72
N ASP A 401 -16.15 -6.20 20.28
CA ASP A 401 -15.82 -5.98 21.70
C ASP A 401 -15.83 -4.47 22.04
N ILE A 402 -15.32 -3.62 21.14
CA ILE A 402 -15.31 -2.17 21.31
C ILE A 402 -16.74 -1.60 21.18
N ALA A 403 -17.58 -2.17 20.31
CA ALA A 403 -18.98 -1.78 20.18
C ALA A 403 -19.77 -2.14 21.44
N GLU A 404 -19.56 -3.33 22.01
CA GLU A 404 -20.14 -3.77 23.27
C GLU A 404 -19.76 -2.82 24.42
N LEU A 405 -18.48 -2.43 24.54
CA LEU A 405 -18.05 -1.45 25.53
C LEU A 405 -18.78 -0.11 25.37
N ARG A 406 -18.93 0.38 24.13
CA ARG A 406 -19.67 1.63 23.87
C ARG A 406 -21.15 1.50 24.24
N GLN A 407 -21.75 0.34 23.96
CA GLN A 407 -23.13 0.05 24.31
C GLN A 407 -23.32 -0.03 25.83
N ALA A 408 -22.41 -0.69 26.55
CA ALA A 408 -22.43 -0.75 28.02
C ALA A 408 -22.34 0.66 28.64
N ILE A 409 -21.46 1.52 28.12
CA ILE A 409 -21.37 2.94 28.55
C ILE A 409 -22.69 3.68 28.31
N LYS A 410 -23.35 3.43 27.17
CA LYS A 410 -24.63 4.07 26.83
C LYS A 410 -25.73 3.61 27.79
N THR A 411 -25.87 2.31 28.01
CA THR A 411 -26.87 1.73 28.90
C THR A 411 -26.69 2.22 30.34
N ALA A 412 -25.45 2.24 30.85
CA ALA A 412 -25.17 2.72 32.20
C ALA A 412 -25.50 4.22 32.37
N ARG A 413 -25.21 5.05 31.35
CA ARG A 413 -25.62 6.46 31.34
C ARG A 413 -27.13 6.65 31.38
N GLU A 414 -27.87 5.82 30.65
CA GLU A 414 -29.33 5.87 30.62
C GLU A 414 -29.92 5.44 31.97
N GLN A 415 -29.33 4.42 32.63
CA GLN A 415 -29.72 4.03 33.98
C GLN A 415 -29.47 5.14 35.00
N VAL A 416 -28.30 5.80 34.97
CA VAL A 416 -28.02 6.94 35.86
C VAL A 416 -29.01 8.08 35.65
N ARG A 417 -29.36 8.40 34.39
CA ARG A 417 -30.39 9.41 34.08
C ARG A 417 -31.76 8.99 34.58
N PHE A 418 -32.14 7.73 34.38
CA PHE A 418 -33.43 7.20 34.80
C PHE A 418 -33.61 7.26 36.32
N VAL A 419 -32.59 6.84 37.08
CA VAL A 419 -32.57 6.95 38.55
C VAL A 419 -32.64 8.41 38.99
N SER A 420 -31.90 9.31 38.35
CA SER A 420 -31.96 10.75 38.65
C SER A 420 -33.35 11.34 38.40
N THR A 421 -34.02 10.97 37.30
CA THR A 421 -35.39 11.43 37.00
C THR A 421 -36.40 10.93 38.03
N ILE A 422 -36.28 9.67 38.47
CA ILE A 422 -37.14 9.12 39.52
C ILE A 422 -36.93 9.86 40.85
N LEU A 423 -35.69 10.07 41.26
CA LEU A 423 -35.37 10.76 42.52
C LEU A 423 -35.85 12.22 42.53
N ILE A 424 -35.77 12.92 41.39
CA ILE A 424 -36.33 14.27 41.22
C ILE A 424 -37.86 14.23 41.33
N SER A 425 -38.52 13.25 40.70
CA SER A 425 -39.99 13.11 40.76
C SER A 425 -40.53 12.74 42.15
N GLN A 426 -39.68 12.15 43.01
CA GLN A 426 -40.01 11.78 44.39
C GLN A 426 -39.58 12.85 45.42
N GLY A 427 -39.03 14.00 44.99
CA GLY A 427 -38.65 15.10 45.88
C GLY A 427 -37.43 14.82 46.78
N LEU A 428 -36.57 13.87 46.41
CA LEU A 428 -35.44 13.41 47.24
C LEU A 428 -34.09 14.06 46.88
N TYR A 429 -34.07 15.02 45.94
CA TYR A 429 -32.88 15.82 45.59
C TYR A 429 -33.28 17.30 45.54
N HIS A 430 -32.67 18.13 46.40
CA HIS A 430 -32.76 19.59 46.38
C HIS A 430 -31.73 20.21 45.46
#